data_AF-A0A1N6WNK6-F1
#
_entry.id   AF-A0A1N6WNK6-F1
#
_cell.length_a   1.000
_cell.length_b   1.000
_cell.length_c   1.000
_cell.angle_alpha   90.00
_cell.angle_beta   90.00
_cell.angle_gamma   90.00
#
_symmetry.space_group_name_H-M   'P 1'
#
loop_
_entity.id
_entity.type
_entity.pdbx_description
1 polymer ?
#
loop_
_entity_poly.entity_id
_entity_poly.type
_entity_poly.pdbx_seq_one_letter_code
_entity_poly.pdbx_strand_id
1 'polypeptide(L)'
;MSRKSLATSAILWLTLFRRRAFARGNEIGLILLGIAAGGLAGLVVAAVGSLAALLHRLLYGVGFAQGLSGAGLERGWPLLAIPAAGGLLSALLVRLRRRRGPIVDPIEANALYGGRMSLTDSIWVTLQNLASNGFGLSAGLEAAYTQLSS
;
A
#
# COMPACT_ATOMS: atom_id res chain seq x y z
N MET A 1 25.04 -1.21 38.98
CA MET A 1 24.29 -1.62 37.78
C MET A 1 23.88 -3.08 37.91
N SER A 2 22.58 -3.37 37.87
CA SER A 2 21.99 -4.67 38.24
C SER A 2 22.21 -5.74 37.17
N ARG A 3 22.79 -6.89 37.56
CA ARG A 3 23.03 -8.10 36.73
C ARG A 3 21.78 -8.61 35.98
N LYS A 4 20.57 -8.22 36.40
CA LYS A 4 19.31 -8.63 35.77
C LYS A 4 19.09 -8.04 34.37
N SER A 5 19.66 -6.88 34.06
CA SER A 5 19.47 -6.20 32.75
C SER A 5 20.21 -6.90 31.59
N LEU A 6 21.38 -7.49 31.87
CA LEU A 6 22.20 -8.18 30.87
C LEU A 6 21.60 -9.52 30.46
N ALA A 7 20.99 -10.25 31.40
CA ALA A 7 20.33 -11.53 31.13
C ALA A 7 19.09 -11.38 30.25
N THR A 8 18.25 -10.38 30.50
CA THR A 8 17.06 -10.11 29.68
C THR A 8 17.43 -9.69 28.26
N SER A 9 18.48 -8.88 28.12
CA SER A 9 19.02 -8.48 26.81
C SER A 9 19.53 -9.69 26.05
N ALA A 10 20.30 -10.58 26.68
CA ALA A 10 20.84 -11.79 26.05
C ALA A 10 19.73 -12.76 25.59
N ILE A 11 18.66 -12.93 26.38
CA ILE A 11 17.51 -13.77 26.02
C ILE A 11 16.73 -13.18 24.84
N LEU A 12 16.58 -11.85 24.80
CA LEU A 12 15.93 -11.16 23.68
C LEU A 12 16.77 -11.28 22.39
N TRP A 13 18.08 -11.14 22.51
CA TRP A 13 19.00 -11.37 21.39
C TRP A 13 18.97 -12.81 20.90
N LEU A 14 18.97 -13.81 21.80
CA LEU A 14 18.88 -15.23 21.45
C LEU A 14 17.55 -15.59 20.76
N THR A 15 16.43 -15.04 21.23
CA THR A 15 15.12 -15.28 20.61
C THR A 15 14.98 -14.62 19.24
N LEU A 16 15.53 -13.42 19.04
CA LEU A 16 15.62 -12.77 17.74
C LEU A 16 16.56 -13.52 16.78
N PHE A 17 17.69 -14.03 17.27
CA PHE A 17 18.63 -14.83 16.48
C PHE A 17 17.99 -16.16 16.04
N ARG A 18 17.26 -16.81 16.93
CA ARG A 18 16.53 -18.05 16.63
C ARG A 18 15.41 -17.84 15.60
N ARG A 19 14.72 -16.68 15.63
CA ARG A 19 13.74 -16.30 14.59
C ARG A 19 14.39 -16.03 13.23
N ARG A 20 15.55 -15.35 13.21
CA ARG A 20 16.33 -15.14 11.97
C ARG A 20 16.94 -16.44 11.42
N ALA A 21 17.35 -17.34 12.29
CA ALA A 21 17.87 -18.66 11.90
C ALA A 21 16.76 -19.58 11.37
N PHE A 22 15.56 -19.56 11.98
CA PHE A 22 14.42 -20.34 11.49
C PHE A 22 13.92 -19.84 10.12
N ALA A 23 14.00 -18.53 9.87
CA ALA A 23 13.65 -17.94 8.57
C ALA A 23 14.75 -18.11 7.49
N ARG A 24 15.99 -18.49 7.83
CA ARG A 24 17.07 -18.67 6.84
C ARG A 24 17.58 -20.11 6.70
N GLY A 25 17.22 -21.00 7.63
CA GLY A 25 17.69 -22.39 7.67
C GLY A 25 16.60 -23.46 7.68
N ASN A 26 15.31 -23.09 7.59
CA ASN A 26 14.20 -24.04 7.53
C ASN A 26 13.27 -23.70 6.36
N GLU A 27 13.32 -24.52 5.32
CA GLU A 27 12.53 -24.38 4.08
C GLU A 27 11.03 -24.31 4.35
N ILE A 28 10.52 -25.12 5.29
CA ILE A 28 9.11 -25.10 5.68
C ILE A 28 8.73 -23.76 6.31
N GLY A 29 9.62 -23.19 7.13
CA GLY A 29 9.41 -21.88 7.76
C GLY A 29 9.31 -20.75 6.72
N LEU A 30 10.15 -20.81 5.68
CA LEU A 30 10.09 -19.88 4.55
C LEU A 30 8.80 -20.03 3.74
N ILE A 31 8.36 -21.26 3.48
CA ILE A 31 7.11 -21.53 2.77
C ILE A 31 5.91 -20.96 3.55
N LEU A 32 5.82 -21.25 4.85
CA LEU A 32 4.72 -20.75 5.68
C LEU A 32 4.72 -19.22 5.78
N LEU A 33 5.90 -18.61 5.88
CA LEU A 33 6.03 -17.15 5.86
C LEU A 33 5.59 -16.57 4.52
N GLY A 34 5.96 -17.19 3.40
CA GLY A 34 5.53 -16.79 2.06
C GLY A 34 4.02 -16.89 1.88
N ILE A 35 3.39 -17.97 2.34
CA ILE A 35 1.93 -18.14 2.33
C ILE A 35 1.26 -17.04 3.15
N ALA A 36 1.75 -16.78 4.37
CA ALA A 36 1.19 -15.74 5.23
C ALA A 36 1.35 -14.34 4.62
N ALA A 37 2.54 -14.01 4.10
CA ALA A 37 2.81 -12.74 3.45
C ALA A 37 1.95 -12.55 2.19
N GLY A 38 1.86 -13.57 1.33
CA GLY A 38 1.02 -13.54 0.13
C GLY A 38 -0.47 -13.41 0.45
N GLY A 39 -0.95 -14.11 1.50
CA GLY A 39 -2.33 -13.98 1.97
C GLY A 39 -2.65 -12.57 2.47
N LEU A 40 -1.77 -11.98 3.28
CA LEU A 40 -1.93 -10.61 3.77
C LEU A 40 -1.87 -9.58 2.62
N ALA A 41 -0.92 -9.73 1.70
CA ALA A 41 -0.82 -8.92 0.49
C ALA A 41 -2.11 -9.00 -0.34
N GLY A 42 -2.64 -10.21 -0.55
CA GLY A 42 -3.90 -10.41 -1.27
C GLY A 42 -5.09 -9.70 -0.61
N LEU A 43 -5.18 -9.72 0.73
CA LEU A 43 -6.22 -8.98 1.46
C LEU A 43 -6.07 -7.46 1.30
N VAL A 44 -4.84 -6.94 1.36
CA VAL A 44 -4.57 -5.52 1.15
C VAL A 44 -4.95 -5.09 -0.28
N VAL A 45 -4.54 -5.85 -1.29
CA VAL A 45 -4.89 -5.60 -2.68
C VAL A 45 -6.41 -5.62 -2.89
N ALA A 46 -7.09 -6.64 -2.34
CA ALA A 46 -8.55 -6.75 -2.41
C ALA A 46 -9.24 -5.55 -1.73
N ALA A 47 -8.73 -5.09 -0.59
CA ALA A 47 -9.26 -3.93 0.12
C ALA A 47 -9.10 -2.63 -0.68
N VAL A 48 -7.91 -2.37 -1.24
CA VAL A 48 -7.64 -1.18 -2.06
C VAL A 48 -8.49 -1.19 -3.32
N GLY A 49 -8.57 -2.33 -4.02
CA GLY A 49 -9.40 -2.48 -5.23
C GLY A 49 -10.89 -2.30 -4.93
N SER A 50 -11.38 -2.87 -3.81
CA SER A 50 -12.78 -2.71 -3.39
C SER A 50 -13.12 -1.27 -3.03
N LEU A 51 -12.18 -0.55 -2.41
CA LEU A 51 -12.35 0.87 -2.09
C LEU A 51 -12.42 1.73 -3.36
N ALA A 52 -11.58 1.46 -4.36
CA ALA A 52 -11.66 2.16 -5.64
C ALA A 52 -12.99 1.89 -6.36
N ALA A 53 -13.43 0.63 -6.41
CA ALA A 53 -14.72 0.27 -6.99
C ALA A 53 -15.90 0.89 -6.23
N LEU A 54 -15.80 1.00 -4.90
CA LEU A 54 -16.79 1.73 -4.09
C LEU A 54 -16.82 3.22 -4.46
N LEU A 55 -15.67 3.86 -4.66
CA LEU A 55 -15.60 5.25 -5.11
C LEU A 55 -16.24 5.40 -6.50
N HIS A 56 -15.94 4.52 -7.46
CA HIS A 56 -16.58 4.53 -8.78
C HIS A 56 -18.10 4.37 -8.68
N ARG A 57 -18.59 3.49 -7.80
CA ARG A 57 -20.02 3.32 -7.56
C ARG A 57 -20.67 4.56 -6.96
N LEU A 58 -20.05 5.15 -5.93
CA LEU A 58 -20.61 6.31 -5.23
C LEU A 58 -20.58 7.58 -6.09
N LEU A 59 -19.54 7.76 -6.89
CA LEU A 59 -19.33 8.98 -7.67
C LEU A 59 -19.99 8.91 -9.05
N TYR A 60 -19.95 7.74 -9.69
CA TYR A 60 -20.38 7.57 -11.09
C TYR A 60 -21.52 6.56 -11.27
N GLY A 61 -22.00 5.92 -10.20
CA GLY A 61 -23.09 4.94 -10.27
C GLY A 61 -22.71 3.61 -10.92
N VAL A 62 -21.41 3.32 -11.06
CA VAL A 62 -20.93 2.11 -11.74
C VAL A 62 -21.05 0.87 -10.86
N GLY A 63 -21.37 -0.29 -11.44
CA GLY A 63 -21.38 -1.56 -10.72
C GLY A 63 -19.96 -2.00 -10.29
N PHE A 64 -19.85 -2.73 -9.17
CA PHE A 64 -18.55 -3.16 -8.62
C PHE A 64 -17.68 -3.99 -9.58
N ALA A 65 -18.29 -4.76 -10.48
CA ALA A 65 -17.58 -5.58 -11.47
C ALA A 65 -17.28 -4.83 -12.78
N GLN A 66 -17.79 -3.61 -12.93
CA GLN A 66 -17.63 -2.79 -14.13
C GLN A 66 -16.59 -1.70 -13.81
N GLY A 67 -15.46 -1.70 -14.52
CA GLY A 67 -14.48 -0.63 -14.40
C GLY A 67 -15.00 0.67 -15.01
N LEU A 68 -14.54 1.81 -14.49
CA LEU A 68 -14.99 3.14 -14.95
C LEU A 68 -14.80 3.36 -16.46
N SER A 69 -13.70 2.87 -17.04
CA SER A 69 -13.40 3.01 -18.48
C SER A 69 -14.34 2.24 -19.41
N GLY A 70 -14.98 1.17 -18.92
CA GLY A 70 -15.93 0.36 -19.68
C GLY A 70 -17.39 0.69 -19.39
N ALA A 71 -17.65 1.63 -18.48
CA ALA A 71 -18.99 1.97 -18.03
C ALA A 71 -19.70 2.87 -19.04
N GLY A 72 -20.99 2.59 -19.29
CA GLY A 72 -21.87 3.46 -20.06
C GLY A 72 -22.30 4.68 -19.23
N LEU A 73 -21.39 5.63 -19.03
CA LEU A 73 -21.64 6.80 -18.21
C LEU A 73 -22.59 7.79 -18.92
N GLU A 74 -23.59 8.27 -18.19
CA GLU A 74 -24.46 9.35 -18.67
C GLU A 74 -23.66 10.63 -18.88
N ARG A 75 -23.88 11.30 -20.01
CA ARG A 75 -23.22 12.56 -20.33
C ARG A 75 -23.81 13.67 -19.46
N GLY A 76 -22.99 14.32 -18.65
CA GLY A 76 -23.42 15.43 -17.81
C GLY A 76 -22.26 16.14 -17.11
N TRP A 77 -22.60 17.16 -16.32
CA TRP A 77 -21.63 17.93 -15.53
C TRP A 77 -20.79 17.09 -14.54
N PRO A 78 -21.26 15.95 -13.96
CA PRO A 78 -20.43 15.16 -13.04
C PRO A 78 -19.17 14.59 -13.69
N LEU A 79 -19.20 14.32 -15.00
CA LEU A 79 -18.04 13.85 -15.76
C LEU A 79 -16.89 14.86 -15.78
N LEU A 80 -17.17 16.14 -15.53
CA LEU A 80 -16.16 17.19 -15.41
C LEU A 80 -15.87 17.53 -13.95
N ALA A 81 -16.92 17.67 -13.13
CA ALA A 81 -16.77 18.12 -11.75
C ALA A 81 -16.10 17.08 -10.84
N ILE A 82 -16.38 15.79 -11.02
CA ILE A 82 -15.80 14.75 -10.17
C ILE A 82 -14.28 14.62 -10.44
N PRO A 83 -13.79 14.50 -11.68
CA PRO A 83 -12.34 14.51 -11.93
C PRO A 83 -11.66 15.80 -11.50
N ALA A 84 -12.31 16.97 -11.67
CA ALA A 84 -11.77 18.24 -11.19
C ALA A 84 -11.60 18.24 -9.66
N ALA A 85 -12.61 17.75 -8.92
CA ALA A 85 -12.53 17.59 -7.47
C ALA A 85 -11.42 16.60 -7.06
N GLY A 86 -11.27 15.48 -7.79
CA GLY A 86 -10.19 14.51 -7.57
C GLY A 86 -8.80 15.10 -7.81
N GLY A 87 -8.66 15.97 -8.82
CA GLY A 87 -7.43 16.72 -9.09
C GLY A 87 -7.08 17.70 -7.96
N LEU A 88 -8.09 18.43 -7.46
CA LEU A 88 -7.92 19.32 -6.31
C LEU A 88 -7.57 18.56 -5.03
N LEU A 89 -8.25 17.43 -4.77
CA LEU A 89 -7.94 16.55 -3.64
C LEU A 89 -6.52 16.02 -3.76
N SER A 90 -6.10 15.61 -4.95
CA SER A 90 -4.75 15.13 -5.22
C SER A 90 -3.69 16.20 -4.94
N ALA A 91 -3.92 17.43 -5.41
CA ALA A 91 -3.02 18.55 -5.11
C ALA A 91 -2.98 18.88 -3.61
N LEU A 92 -4.13 18.83 -2.93
CA LEU A 92 -4.23 19.04 -1.49
C LEU A 92 -3.46 17.97 -0.72
N LEU A 93 -3.62 16.70 -1.08
CA LEU A 93 -2.86 15.61 -0.50
C LEU A 93 -1.38 15.94 -0.63
N VAL A 94 -0.83 16.08 -1.85
CA VAL A 94 0.59 16.43 -2.08
C VAL A 94 1.05 17.60 -1.18
N ARG A 95 0.24 18.65 -1.02
CA ARG A 95 0.56 19.79 -0.15
C ARG A 95 0.60 19.43 1.34
N LEU A 96 -0.28 18.56 1.81
CA LEU A 96 -0.34 18.11 3.20
C LEU A 96 0.78 17.12 3.56
N ARG A 97 1.52 16.59 2.58
CA ARG A 97 2.67 15.69 2.84
C ARG A 97 3.74 16.45 3.63
N ARG A 98 3.88 16.11 4.91
CA ARG A 98 4.89 16.72 5.79
C ARG A 98 6.30 16.15 5.60
N ARG A 99 6.40 14.90 5.13
CA ARG A 99 7.69 14.23 4.92
C ARG A 99 8.40 14.83 3.69
N ARG A 100 9.67 15.19 3.86
CA ARG A 100 10.55 15.63 2.76
C ARG A 100 11.39 14.45 2.25
N GLY A 101 11.70 14.46 0.96
CA GLY A 101 12.48 13.40 0.29
C GLY A 101 11.64 12.49 -0.61
N PRO A 102 12.31 11.72 -1.49
CA PRO A 102 11.65 10.82 -2.42
C PRO A 102 10.94 9.68 -1.67
N ILE A 103 9.89 9.15 -2.29
CA ILE A 103 9.27 7.91 -1.85
C ILE A 103 10.05 6.78 -2.54
N VAL A 104 10.63 5.91 -1.74
CA VAL A 104 11.42 4.76 -2.22
C VAL A 104 10.46 3.64 -2.61
N ASP A 105 10.58 3.14 -3.83
CA ASP A 105 9.79 1.98 -4.28
C ASP A 105 10.40 0.64 -3.82
N PRO A 106 9.66 -0.48 -3.88
CA PRO A 106 10.19 -1.78 -3.44
C PRO A 106 11.45 -2.24 -4.18
N ILE A 107 11.60 -1.89 -5.45
CA ILE A 107 12.73 -2.28 -6.27
C ILE A 107 13.97 -1.51 -5.82
N GLU A 108 13.84 -0.19 -5.64
CA GLU A 108 14.89 0.69 -5.12
C GLU A 108 15.23 0.34 -3.66
N ALA A 109 14.24 0.05 -2.82
CA ALA A 109 14.44 -0.38 -1.44
C ALA A 109 15.29 -1.64 -1.37
N ASN A 110 15.00 -2.64 -2.20
CA ASN A 110 15.76 -3.88 -2.26
C ASN A 110 17.18 -3.66 -2.82
N ALA A 111 17.33 -2.82 -3.84
CA ALA A 111 18.61 -2.57 -4.50
C ALA A 111 19.58 -1.69 -3.67
N LEU A 112 19.08 -0.64 -3.04
CA LEU A 112 19.92 0.42 -2.43
C LEU A 112 19.80 0.50 -0.90
N TYR A 113 18.72 -0.04 -0.31
CA TYR A 113 18.38 0.17 1.10
C TYR A 113 18.15 -1.12 1.90
N GLY A 114 18.50 -2.28 1.32
CA GLY A 114 18.39 -3.59 1.99
C GLY A 114 16.95 -4.02 2.27
N GLY A 115 16.02 -3.66 1.38
CA GLY A 115 14.60 -4.01 1.44
C GLY A 115 13.78 -3.18 2.43
N ARG A 116 14.33 -2.07 2.93
CA ARG A 116 13.64 -1.23 3.92
C ARG A 116 12.78 -0.17 3.24
N MET A 117 11.48 -0.21 3.52
CA MET A 117 10.50 0.77 3.06
C MET A 117 9.76 1.45 4.21
N SER A 118 9.25 2.66 3.94
CA SER A 118 8.43 3.40 4.90
C SER A 118 6.96 3.10 4.68
N LEU A 119 6.31 2.44 5.64
CA LEU A 119 4.86 2.20 5.60
C LEU A 119 4.05 3.51 5.46
N THR A 120 4.51 4.60 6.08
CA THR A 120 3.86 5.90 5.96
C THR A 120 3.87 6.41 4.52
N ASP A 121 4.98 6.26 3.79
CA ASP A 121 5.03 6.63 2.38
C ASP A 121 4.18 5.68 1.52
N SER A 122 4.14 4.38 1.83
CA SER A 122 3.27 3.42 1.13
C SER A 122 1.78 3.80 1.28
N ILE A 123 1.35 4.16 2.49
CA ILE A 123 0.00 4.67 2.76
C ILE A 123 -0.24 5.94 1.96
N TRP A 124 0.75 6.84 1.93
CA TRP A 124 0.64 8.09 1.21
C TRP A 124 0.45 7.93 -0.30
N VAL A 125 1.24 7.06 -0.94
CA VAL A 125 1.08 6.70 -2.36
C VAL A 125 -0.30 6.08 -2.61
N THR A 126 -0.75 5.23 -1.68
CA THR A 126 -2.06 4.58 -1.80
C THR A 126 -3.20 5.58 -1.75
N LEU A 127 -3.17 6.55 -0.82
CA LEU A 127 -4.17 7.62 -0.75
C LEU A 127 -4.16 8.46 -2.04
N GLN A 128 -2.97 8.74 -2.58
CA GLN A 128 -2.84 9.52 -3.81
C GLN A 128 -3.40 8.78 -5.04
N ASN A 129 -3.13 7.48 -5.14
CA ASN A 129 -3.66 6.62 -6.19
C ASN A 129 -5.18 6.43 -6.07
N LEU A 130 -5.71 6.24 -4.86
CA LEU A 130 -7.16 6.14 -4.62
C LEU A 130 -7.88 7.45 -4.97
N ALA A 131 -7.31 8.60 -4.57
CA ALA A 131 -7.86 9.91 -4.91
C ALA A 131 -7.84 10.16 -6.43
N SER A 132 -6.79 9.71 -7.13
CA SER A 132 -6.68 9.84 -8.57
C SER A 132 -7.63 8.86 -9.29
N ASN A 133 -7.42 7.56 -9.11
CA ASN A 133 -8.17 6.50 -9.77
C ASN A 133 -9.67 6.54 -9.42
N GLY A 134 -10.01 6.70 -8.13
CA GLY A 134 -11.39 6.68 -7.65
C GLY A 134 -12.23 7.84 -8.18
N PHE A 135 -11.61 9.00 -8.41
CA PHE A 135 -12.27 10.18 -9.02
C PHE A 135 -12.11 10.22 -10.55
N GLY A 136 -11.67 9.14 -11.19
CA GLY A 136 -11.61 9.02 -12.65
C GLY A 136 -10.47 9.78 -13.32
N LEU A 137 -9.40 10.11 -12.58
CA LEU A 137 -8.15 10.56 -13.20
C LEU A 137 -7.35 9.37 -13.75
N SER A 138 -6.36 9.66 -14.59
CA SER A 138 -5.64 8.67 -15.40
C SER A 138 -4.62 7.79 -14.64
N ALA A 139 -4.52 7.87 -13.31
CA ALA A 139 -3.58 7.02 -12.57
C ALA A 139 -4.24 5.70 -12.16
N GLY A 140 -3.48 4.61 -12.25
CA GLY A 140 -3.89 3.30 -11.77
C GLY A 140 -3.57 3.07 -10.30
N LEU A 141 -3.82 1.84 -9.84
CA LEU A 141 -3.63 1.41 -8.45
C LEU A 141 -2.37 0.54 -8.25
N GLU A 142 -1.60 0.28 -9.31
CA GLU A 142 -0.46 -0.64 -9.33
C GLU A 142 0.60 -0.24 -8.31
N ALA A 143 0.91 1.05 -8.20
CA ALA A 143 1.86 1.53 -7.21
C ALA A 143 1.31 1.40 -5.78
N ALA A 144 -0.01 1.49 -5.56
CA ALA A 144 -0.61 1.28 -4.24
C ALA A 144 -0.53 -0.20 -3.83
N TYR A 145 -0.89 -1.10 -4.76
CA TYR A 145 -0.77 -2.54 -4.56
C TYR A 145 0.65 -2.95 -4.24
N THR A 146 1.62 -2.45 -5.01
CA THR A 146 3.03 -2.84 -4.87
C THR A 146 3.64 -2.24 -3.59
N GLN A 147 3.36 -0.97 -3.29
CA GLN A 147 3.92 -0.27 -2.12
C GLN A 147 3.38 -0.78 -0.78
N LEU A 148 2.10 -1.12 -0.67
CA LEU A 148 1.52 -1.63 0.58
C LEU A 148 1.74 -3.13 0.79
N SER A 149 2.07 -3.87 -0.26
CA SER A 149 2.22 -5.33 -0.21
C SER A 149 3.67 -5.82 -0.25
N SER A 150 4.65 -4.90 -0.27
CA SER A 150 6.09 -5.20 -0.20
C SER A 150 6.62 -5.07 1.22
#